data_AF-A0A9Q5B465-F1
#
_entry.id   AF-A0A9Q5B465-F1
#
_cell.length_a   1.000
_cell.length_b   1.000
_cell.length_c   1.000
_cell.angle_alpha   90.00
_cell.angle_beta   90.00
_cell.angle_gamma   90.00
#
_symmetry.space_group_name_H-M   'P 1'
#
loop_
_entity.id
_entity.type
_entity.pdbx_description
1 polymer ?
#
loop_
_entity_poly.entity_id
_entity_poly.type
_entity_poly.pdbx_seq_one_letter_code
_entity_poly.pdbx_strand_id
1 'polypeptide(L)'
;MNTQDNNAFMTDKFTLKPSPQVVERVREFLNEQLQHLALDCENIYLNTVNNIVDMTVIYSQDLLGLGMDTLEWGTVQAHNDWETGVFSKGGSFQDIHRLDHLPIERIEQMMSELLDQAKYKWMV
;
A
#
# COMPACT_ATOMS: atom_id res chain seq x y z
N MET A 1 -44.80 -7.08 -22.15
CA MET A 1 -43.57 -7.10 -22.98
C MET A 1 -42.52 -6.28 -22.24
N ASN A 2 -41.42 -6.94 -21.91
CA ASN A 2 -40.31 -6.46 -21.09
C ASN A 2 -39.59 -5.28 -21.72
N THR A 3 -39.13 -4.34 -20.90
CA THR A 3 -37.70 -4.00 -20.87
C THR A 3 -37.36 -3.63 -19.43
N GLN A 4 -36.72 -4.55 -18.69
CA GLN A 4 -35.96 -4.17 -17.51
C GLN A 4 -34.71 -3.46 -18.02
N ASP A 5 -34.50 -2.22 -17.57
CA ASP A 5 -33.29 -1.46 -17.77
C ASP A 5 -32.11 -2.16 -17.08
N ASN A 6 -31.46 -3.07 -17.81
CA ASN A 6 -30.19 -3.69 -17.46
C ASN A 6 -29.04 -2.73 -17.79
N ASN A 7 -28.91 -1.64 -17.04
CA ASN A 7 -27.68 -0.85 -17.01
C ASN A 7 -27.26 -0.58 -15.57
N ALA A 8 -27.15 -1.65 -14.78
CA ALA A 8 -26.24 -1.64 -13.65
C ALA A 8 -24.82 -1.79 -14.20
N PHE A 9 -24.15 -0.67 -14.47
CA PHE A 9 -22.68 -0.65 -14.51
C PHE A 9 -22.17 -0.93 -13.09
N MET A 10 -22.32 -2.19 -12.63
CA MET A 10 -21.54 -2.71 -11.52
C MET A 10 -20.14 -2.95 -12.06
N THR A 11 -19.34 -1.88 -12.14
CA THR A 11 -17.95 -2.04 -11.73
C THR A 11 -17.98 -2.31 -10.24
N ASP A 12 -18.09 -3.60 -9.86
CA ASP A 12 -17.83 -4.07 -8.51
C ASP A 12 -16.38 -3.69 -8.17
N LYS A 13 -16.18 -2.46 -7.71
CA LYS A 13 -14.90 -2.06 -7.12
C LYS A 13 -14.77 -2.89 -5.86
N PHE A 14 -13.91 -3.90 -5.93
CA PHE A 14 -13.53 -4.69 -4.77
C PHE A 14 -13.10 -3.74 -3.65
N THR A 15 -13.77 -3.81 -2.51
CA THR A 15 -13.35 -3.12 -1.29
C THR A 15 -13.43 -4.11 -0.16
N LEU A 16 -12.38 -4.19 0.65
CA LEU A 16 -12.35 -5.03 1.83
C LEU A 16 -12.20 -4.15 3.05
N LYS A 17 -13.24 -4.14 3.89
CA LYS A 17 -13.25 -3.30 5.10
C LYS A 17 -12.22 -3.81 6.12
N PRO A 18 -11.55 -2.89 6.84
CA PRO A 18 -10.60 -3.27 7.87
C PRO A 18 -11.30 -4.11 8.94
N SER A 19 -10.70 -5.25 9.27
CA SER A 19 -11.06 -6.09 10.41
C SER A 19 -9.79 -6.73 10.96
N PRO A 20 -9.77 -7.18 12.23
CA PRO A 20 -8.56 -7.79 12.80
C PRO A 20 -8.00 -8.95 11.96
N GLN A 21 -8.89 -9.76 11.38
CA GLN A 21 -8.49 -10.88 10.50
C GLN A 21 -7.87 -10.41 9.18
N VAL A 22 -8.38 -9.31 8.61
CA VAL A 22 -7.82 -8.72 7.38
C VAL A 22 -6.47 -8.08 7.67
N VAL A 23 -6.34 -7.37 8.79
CA VAL A 23 -5.07 -6.76 9.21
C VAL A 23 -3.98 -7.83 9.36
N GLU A 24 -4.28 -8.96 10.04
CA GLU A 24 -3.31 -10.07 10.15
C GLU A 24 -2.92 -10.62 8.77
N ARG A 25 -3.89 -10.85 7.89
CA ARG A 25 -3.61 -11.37 6.54
C ARG A 25 -2.76 -10.41 5.69
N VAL A 26 -2.98 -9.11 5.82
CA VAL A 26 -2.14 -8.08 5.17
C VAL A 26 -0.73 -8.11 5.74
N ARG A 27 -0.59 -8.14 7.08
CA ARG A 27 0.71 -8.24 7.74
C ARG A 27 1.48 -9.48 7.30
N GLU A 28 0.85 -10.65 7.32
CA GLU A 28 1.44 -11.92 6.87
C GLU A 28 1.92 -11.81 5.41
N PHE A 29 1.06 -11.32 4.51
CA PHE A 29 1.42 -11.15 3.10
C PHE A 29 2.62 -10.21 2.92
N LEU A 30 2.61 -9.05 3.58
CA LEU A 30 3.70 -8.07 3.45
C LEU A 30 5.01 -8.62 4.02
N ASN A 31 4.96 -9.30 5.16
CA ASN A 31 6.15 -9.90 5.77
C ASN A 31 6.70 -11.06 4.95
N GLU A 32 5.85 -11.86 4.29
CA GLU A 32 6.30 -12.87 3.31
C GLU A 32 7.04 -12.20 2.14
N GLN A 33 6.49 -11.11 1.59
CA GLN A 33 7.15 -10.37 0.52
C GLN A 33 8.48 -9.76 0.95
N LEU A 34 8.62 -9.35 2.21
CA LEU A 34 9.82 -8.69 2.75
C LEU A 34 10.83 -9.65 3.37
N GLN A 35 10.49 -10.93 3.52
CA GLN A 35 11.31 -11.92 4.22
C GLN A 35 12.73 -12.03 3.65
N HIS A 36 12.87 -11.92 2.33
CA HIS A 36 14.17 -11.98 1.64
C HIS A 36 15.09 -10.78 1.96
N LEU A 37 14.53 -9.69 2.47
CA LEU A 37 15.24 -8.47 2.88
C LEU A 37 15.48 -8.40 4.38
N ALA A 38 14.99 -9.40 5.15
CA ALA A 38 14.98 -9.39 6.61
C ALA A 38 14.34 -8.11 7.20
N LEU A 39 13.32 -7.59 6.54
CA LEU A 39 12.55 -6.42 6.95
C LEU A 39 11.18 -6.83 7.50
N ASP A 40 10.64 -5.97 8.36
CA ASP A 40 9.27 -6.08 8.90
C ASP A 40 8.43 -4.92 8.36
N CYS A 41 7.23 -5.22 7.84
CA CYS A 41 6.32 -4.22 7.29
C CYS A 41 5.95 -3.11 8.28
N GLU A 42 5.93 -3.39 9.59
CA GLU A 42 5.60 -2.38 10.62
C GLU A 42 6.75 -1.36 10.83
N ASN A 43 7.94 -1.66 10.33
CA ASN A 43 9.11 -0.79 10.42
C ASN A 43 9.41 -0.07 9.10
N ILE A 44 8.49 -0.11 8.13
CA ILE A 44 8.64 0.54 6.82
C ILE A 44 7.64 1.66 6.70
N TYR A 45 8.12 2.83 6.29
CA TYR A 45 7.36 4.05 6.18
C TYR A 45 7.57 4.69 4.81
N LEU A 46 6.48 5.12 4.19
CA LEU A 46 6.49 5.99 3.04
C LEU A 46 6.42 7.43 3.55
N ASN A 47 7.51 8.17 3.39
CA ASN A 47 7.57 9.58 3.77
C ASN A 47 7.54 10.44 2.52
N THR A 48 6.62 11.40 2.49
CA THR A 48 6.46 12.36 1.41
C THR A 48 6.81 13.75 1.89
N VAL A 49 7.65 14.45 1.12
CA VAL A 49 8.03 15.84 1.38
C VAL A 49 7.18 16.79 0.55
N ASN A 50 7.04 18.04 1.01
CA ASN A 50 6.35 19.08 0.24
C ASN A 50 7.09 19.42 -1.06
N ASN A 51 8.42 19.39 -1.02
CA ASN A 51 9.29 19.57 -2.17
C ASN A 51 10.71 19.06 -1.83
N ILE A 52 11.48 18.76 -2.87
CA ILE A 52 12.85 18.22 -2.74
C ILE A 52 13.88 19.22 -2.22
N VAL A 53 13.55 20.52 -2.15
CA VAL A 53 14.47 21.57 -1.70
C VAL A 53 14.43 21.69 -0.17
N ASP A 54 13.23 21.77 0.41
CA ASP A 54 13.02 21.94 1.84
C ASP A 54 13.11 20.62 2.60
N MET A 55 12.90 19.49 1.91
CA MET A 55 12.92 18.12 2.45
C MET A 55 12.05 17.94 3.72
N THR A 56 11.06 18.82 3.89
CA THR A 56 10.18 18.81 5.05
C THR A 56 9.09 17.78 4.81
N VAL A 57 9.05 16.75 5.64
CA VAL A 57 8.05 15.68 5.57
C VAL A 57 6.69 16.26 5.93
N ILE A 58 5.74 16.14 5.00
CA ILE A 58 4.34 16.56 5.20
C ILE A 58 3.41 15.38 5.41
N TYR A 59 3.82 14.18 5.01
CA TYR A 59 3.04 12.97 5.15
C TYR A 59 3.95 11.77 5.39
N SER A 60 3.51 10.87 6.27
CA SER A 60 4.21 9.65 6.65
C SER A 60 3.17 8.57 6.87
N GLN A 61 3.30 7.45 6.18
CA GLN A 61 2.41 6.30 6.31
C GLN A 61 3.23 5.02 6.45
N ASP A 62 2.86 4.15 7.38
CA ASP A 62 3.47 2.82 7.47
C ASP A 62 2.94 1.89 6.37
N LEU A 63 3.76 0.91 5.99
CA LEU A 63 3.45 0.02 4.88
C LEU A 63 2.19 -0.84 5.12
N LEU A 64 1.94 -1.23 6.38
CA LEU A 64 0.74 -1.95 6.75
C LEU A 64 -0.52 -1.09 6.54
N GLY A 65 -0.48 0.17 6.99
CA GLY A 65 -1.52 1.18 6.74
C GLY A 65 -1.79 1.39 5.25
N LEU A 66 -0.74 1.51 4.43
CA LEU A 66 -0.90 1.61 2.97
C LEU A 66 -1.59 0.37 2.37
N GLY A 67 -1.23 -0.83 2.87
CA GLY A 67 -1.89 -2.07 2.47
C GLY A 67 -3.37 -2.10 2.82
N MET A 68 -3.72 -1.64 4.01
CA MET A 68 -5.12 -1.52 4.45
C MET A 68 -5.91 -0.52 3.60
N ASP A 69 -5.36 0.65 3.31
CA ASP A 69 -6.00 1.66 2.46
C ASP A 69 -6.20 1.14 1.03
N THR A 70 -5.21 0.41 0.48
CA THR A 70 -5.30 -0.22 -0.83
C THR A 70 -6.49 -1.17 -0.92
N LEU A 71 -6.71 -1.96 0.13
CA LEU A 71 -7.83 -2.88 0.22
C LEU A 71 -9.16 -2.17 0.48
N GLU A 72 -9.18 -1.14 1.31
CA GLU A 72 -10.39 -0.38 1.60
C GLU A 72 -10.89 0.37 0.35
N TRP A 73 -9.99 0.97 -0.42
CA TRP A 73 -10.35 1.76 -1.61
C TRP A 73 -10.41 0.91 -2.88
N GLY A 74 -9.86 -0.30 -2.84
CA GLY A 74 -9.82 -1.20 -3.98
C GLY A 74 -8.86 -0.77 -5.08
N THR A 75 -7.89 0.08 -4.76
CA THR A 75 -6.98 0.70 -5.73
C THR A 75 -5.60 0.87 -5.15
N VAL A 76 -4.58 0.68 -5.98
CA VAL A 76 -3.19 1.01 -5.64
C VAL A 76 -3.02 2.53 -5.73
N GLN A 77 -2.40 3.12 -4.71
CA GLN A 77 -2.05 4.54 -4.70
C GLN A 77 -0.75 4.74 -5.48
N ALA A 78 -0.76 5.68 -6.43
CA ALA A 78 0.44 6.09 -7.15
C ALA A 78 1.18 7.17 -6.34
N HIS A 79 2.49 7.03 -6.22
CA HIS A 79 3.35 7.96 -5.50
C HIS A 79 4.29 8.67 -6.47
N ASN A 80 4.65 9.91 -6.13
CA ASN A 80 5.71 10.62 -6.85
C ASN A 80 7.06 10.18 -6.27
N ASP A 81 7.85 9.44 -7.03
CA ASP A 81 9.15 8.90 -6.62
C ASP A 81 10.19 9.98 -6.26
N TRP A 82 10.01 11.21 -6.76
CA TRP A 82 10.88 12.34 -6.41
C TRP A 82 10.56 12.92 -5.03
N GLU A 83 9.29 12.89 -4.62
CA GLU A 83 8.81 13.52 -3.39
C GLU A 83 8.54 12.50 -2.29
N THR A 84 8.35 11.23 -2.64
CA THR A 84 8.07 10.13 -1.74
C THR A 84 9.24 9.14 -1.76
N GLY A 85 9.70 8.74 -0.57
CA GLY A 85 10.69 7.69 -0.42
C GLY A 85 10.27 6.66 0.61
N VAL A 86 10.96 5.52 0.60
CA VAL A 86 10.76 4.43 1.55
C VAL A 86 11.83 4.47 2.63
N PHE A 87 11.42 4.46 3.88
CA PHE A 87 12.28 4.66 5.03
C PHE A 87 12.00 3.67 6.15
N SER A 88 13.00 3.39 6.96
CA SER A 88 12.91 2.62 8.21
C SER A 88 12.33 3.43 9.38
N LYS A 89 12.07 4.73 9.18
CA LYS A 89 11.60 5.65 10.22
C LYS A 89 10.58 6.64 9.65
N GLY A 90 9.40 6.67 10.25
CA GLY A 90 8.36 7.64 9.92
C GLY A 90 8.79 9.09 10.21
N GLY A 91 8.30 10.02 9.39
CA GLY A 91 8.54 11.46 9.58
C GLY A 91 9.98 11.91 9.29
N SER A 92 10.81 11.08 8.67
CA SER A 92 12.21 11.40 8.37
C SER A 92 12.51 11.22 6.87
N PHE A 93 13.11 12.23 6.26
CA PHE A 93 13.60 12.17 4.88
C PHE A 93 15.13 12.10 4.81
N GLN A 94 15.77 11.61 5.88
CA GLN A 94 17.23 11.49 5.95
C GLN A 94 17.69 10.19 5.30
N ASP A 95 18.76 10.27 4.49
CA ASP A 95 19.30 9.12 3.76
C ASP A 95 19.73 7.96 4.68
N ILE A 96 20.15 8.24 5.92
CA ILE A 96 20.49 7.19 6.90
C ILE A 96 19.33 6.25 7.22
N HIS A 97 18.09 6.68 6.97
CA HIS A 97 16.89 5.90 7.20
C HIS A 97 16.30 5.36 5.89
N ARG A 98 16.82 5.78 4.73
CA ARG A 98 16.30 5.40 3.41
C ARG A 98 16.58 3.93 3.12
N LEU A 99 15.60 3.25 2.56
CA LEU A 99 15.68 1.85 2.16
C LEU A 99 15.88 1.76 0.65
N ASP A 100 17.11 1.99 0.18
CA ASP A 100 17.42 2.06 -1.28
C ASP A 100 17.13 0.75 -2.04
N HIS A 101 17.11 -0.37 -1.34
CA HIS A 101 16.79 -1.69 -1.92
C HIS A 101 15.28 -1.95 -2.03
N LEU A 102 14.44 -1.02 -1.56
CA LEU A 102 13.00 -1.09 -1.62
C LEU A 102 12.43 0.18 -2.27
N PRO A 103 12.49 0.28 -3.61
CA PRO A 103 12.01 1.46 -4.32
C PRO A 103 10.47 1.54 -4.29
N ILE A 104 9.93 2.72 -4.57
CA ILE A 104 8.49 2.99 -4.52
C ILE A 104 7.72 2.09 -5.49
N GLU A 105 8.25 1.84 -6.68
CA GLU A 105 7.63 0.97 -7.67
C GLU A 105 7.47 -0.47 -7.14
N ARG A 106 8.42 -0.92 -6.31
CA ARG A 106 8.31 -2.23 -5.66
C ARG A 106 7.19 -2.24 -4.61
N ILE A 107 6.99 -1.14 -3.88
CA ILE A 107 5.87 -0.98 -2.95
C ILE A 107 4.54 -1.02 -3.70
N GLU A 108 4.41 -0.25 -4.78
CA GLU A 108 3.19 -0.23 -5.61
C GLU A 108 2.88 -1.59 -6.20
N GLN A 109 3.91 -2.31 -6.66
CA GLN A 109 3.76 -3.69 -7.11
C GLN A 109 3.24 -4.60 -5.99
N MET A 110 3.81 -4.51 -4.78
CA MET A 110 3.33 -5.28 -3.62
C MET A 110 1.86 -4.96 -3.28
N MET A 111 1.45 -3.70 -3.38
CA MET A 111 0.05 -3.30 -3.18
C MET A 111 -0.87 -3.89 -4.25
N SER A 112 -0.42 -3.97 -5.51
CA SER A 112 -1.17 -4.64 -6.57
C SER A 112 -1.33 -6.13 -6.31
N GLU A 113 -0.25 -6.81 -5.94
CA GLU A 113 -0.25 -8.23 -5.60
C GLU A 113 -1.13 -8.52 -4.38
N LEU A 114 -1.12 -7.63 -3.37
CA LEU A 114 -2.00 -7.69 -2.20
C LEU A 114 -3.47 -7.60 -2.61
N LEU A 115 -3.81 -6.65 -3.48
CA LEU A 115 -5.17 -6.44 -3.95
C LEU A 115 -5.68 -7.67 -4.72
N ASP A 116 -4.84 -8.28 -5.55
CA ASP A 116 -5.17 -9.51 -6.27
C ASP A 116 -5.32 -10.70 -5.33
N GLN A 117 -4.41 -10.84 -4.35
CA GLN A 117 -4.50 -11.88 -3.32
C GLN A 117 -5.80 -11.78 -2.53
N ALA A 118 -6.19 -10.57 -2.13
CA ALA A 118 -7.43 -10.34 -1.42
C ALA A 118 -8.67 -10.65 -2.26
N LYS A 119 -8.67 -10.25 -3.55
CA LYS A 119 -9.75 -10.52 -4.50
C LYS A 119 -9.96 -12.00 -4.78
N TYR A 120 -8.88 -12.75 -5.02
CA TYR A 120 -8.95 -14.08 -5.61
C TYR A 120 -8.66 -15.23 -4.65
N LYS A 121 -8.01 -14.98 -3.50
CA LYS A 121 -7.65 -16.04 -2.54
C LYS A 121 -8.37 -15.93 -1.19
N TRP A 122 -8.74 -14.73 -0.76
CA TRP A 122 -9.34 -14.54 0.58
C TRP A 122 -10.87 -14.52 0.59
N MET A 123 -11.49 -14.25 -0.56
CA MET A 123 -12.95 -14.26 -0.74
C MET A 123 -13.50 -15.62 -1.23
N VAL A 124 -12.69 -16.68 -1.20
CA VAL A 124 -13.06 -18.04 -1.62
C VAL A 124 -13.48 -18.88 -0.41
#